data_AF-A0A9R0U2Y3-F1
#
_entry.id   AF-A0A9R0U2Y3-F1
#
_cell.length_a   1.000
_cell.length_b   1.000
_cell.length_c   1.000
_cell.angle_alpha   90.00
_cell.angle_beta   90.00
_cell.angle_gamma   90.00
#
_symmetry.space_group_name_H-M   'P 1'
#
loop_
_entity.id
_entity.type
_entity.pdbx_description
1 polymer ?
#
loop_
_entity_poly.entity_id
_entity_poly.type
_entity_poly.pdbx_seq_one_letter_code
_entity_poly.pdbx_strand_id
1 'polypeptide(L)'
;MVTFTARRGEPELVRPARPTPTETKALSDLDDQWTLRFYESIVGFFRAPPGEAPRPGKVTQLKCGGFVIGLHMCHCIADGFGILQFIKTIADFGCGELIPTTLPVWKRDIFTARMPPSIAHVYPAYKPFLHGLECTGDDVMLSTPPECMEVQYLFFGPNEIDILRSHVPEHLSKSTTTFELITAVMWRCRTLALGYESTQKVRVMFTLNTRGRSINGESAVPRGYYGNAHFSPMVEVTVDELATKPLGHILELMRKVKLDTTKDRMKSMVDLMALWRERSPFGMDRTYEVSDTKWVGGNALQFGKAELVAAGTPHAGDFTSKLISYHTKCKNKDGEDSTVVSILLPKPAMDKFTKEMAFWLKK
;
A
#
# COMPACT_ATOMS: atom_id res chain seq x y z
N MET A 1 18.47 15.45 11.23
CA MET A 1 17.38 14.85 12.03
C MET A 1 16.62 15.99 12.68
N VAL A 2 15.32 16.13 12.43
CA VAL A 2 14.51 17.18 13.07
C VAL A 2 14.09 16.68 14.45
N THR A 3 14.40 17.43 15.51
CA THR A 3 14.04 17.07 16.88
C THR A 3 12.74 17.78 17.27
N PHE A 4 11.75 17.03 17.74
CA PHE A 4 10.50 17.59 18.23
C PHE A 4 10.36 17.35 19.74
N THR A 5 9.92 18.35 20.48
CA THR A 5 9.52 18.20 21.88
C THR A 5 8.05 17.82 21.96
N ALA A 6 7.74 16.63 22.44
CA ALA A 6 6.37 16.18 22.70
C ALA A 6 6.07 16.21 24.20
N ARG A 7 4.87 16.70 24.58
CA ARG A 7 4.34 16.55 25.94
C ARG A 7 3.32 15.42 25.91
N ARG A 8 3.61 14.33 26.62
CA ARG A 8 2.73 13.15 26.68
C ARG A 8 1.83 13.24 27.90
N GLY A 9 0.51 13.13 27.69
CA GLY A 9 -0.45 12.94 28.77
C GLY A 9 -0.56 11.47 29.18
N GLU A 10 -1.25 11.20 30.28
CA GLU A 10 -1.57 9.83 30.70
C GLU A 10 -2.47 9.14 29.67
N PRO A 11 -2.22 7.86 29.32
CA PRO A 11 -3.10 7.10 28.44
C PRO A 11 -4.52 6.96 29.02
N GLU A 12 -5.55 7.27 28.22
CA GLU A 12 -6.96 7.07 28.58
C GLU A 12 -7.53 5.83 27.88
N LEU A 13 -8.15 4.92 28.64
CA LEU A 13 -8.86 3.77 28.07
C LEU A 13 -10.27 4.17 27.64
N VAL A 14 -10.50 4.24 26.33
CA VAL A 14 -11.86 4.41 25.77
C VAL A 14 -12.54 3.06 25.66
N ARG A 15 -13.56 2.81 26.49
CA ARG A 15 -14.34 1.56 26.45
C ARG A 15 -15.52 1.67 25.48
N PRO A 16 -15.94 0.55 24.85
CA PRO A 16 -17.19 0.50 24.11
C PRO A 16 -18.38 0.95 24.98
N ALA A 17 -19.33 1.69 24.38
CA ALA A 17 -20.53 2.18 25.09
C ALA A 17 -21.46 1.05 25.54
N ARG A 18 -21.35 -0.14 24.92
CA ARG A 18 -22.04 -1.37 25.29
C ARG A 18 -21.01 -2.49 25.39
N PRO A 19 -21.21 -3.50 26.25
CA PRO A 19 -20.32 -4.66 26.29
C PRO A 19 -20.12 -5.26 24.89
N THR A 20 -18.87 -5.48 24.50
CA THR A 20 -18.56 -6.21 23.27
C THR A 20 -19.07 -7.65 23.44
N PRO A 21 -19.87 -8.17 22.50
CA PRO A 21 -20.32 -9.56 22.55
C PRO A 21 -19.11 -10.51 22.61
N THR A 22 -19.16 -11.50 23.50
CA THR A 22 -18.16 -12.56 23.57
C THR A 22 -18.48 -13.60 22.51
N GLU A 23 -17.93 -13.42 21.31
CA GLU A 23 -18.12 -14.32 20.18
C GLU A 23 -16.80 -14.62 19.47
N THR A 24 -16.71 -15.81 18.89
CA THR A 24 -15.61 -16.19 18.00
C THR A 24 -16.06 -16.01 16.56
N LYS A 25 -15.31 -15.23 15.78
CA LYS A 25 -15.56 -15.07 14.34
C LYS A 25 -14.44 -15.64 13.51
N ALA A 26 -14.78 -16.37 12.45
CA ALA A 26 -13.82 -16.90 11.50
C ALA A 26 -13.28 -15.80 10.59
N LEU A 27 -11.96 -15.72 10.47
CA LEU A 27 -11.25 -14.92 9.47
C LEU A 27 -11.29 -15.61 8.11
N SER A 28 -11.08 -14.85 7.03
CA SER A 28 -10.98 -15.42 5.68
C SER A 28 -9.58 -15.99 5.44
N ASP A 29 -9.41 -16.74 4.34
CA ASP A 29 -8.10 -17.28 4.01
C ASP A 29 -7.08 -16.22 3.57
N LEU A 30 -7.56 -15.05 3.15
CA LEU A 30 -6.72 -13.88 2.90
C LEU A 30 -6.29 -13.17 4.18
N ASP A 31 -7.06 -13.27 5.25
CA ASP A 31 -6.79 -12.56 6.52
C ASP A 31 -5.80 -13.30 7.41
N ASP A 32 -5.86 -14.63 7.43
CA ASP A 32 -5.07 -15.49 8.32
C ASP A 32 -3.71 -15.89 7.70
N GLN A 33 -3.08 -14.96 6.99
CA GLN A 33 -1.74 -15.15 6.45
C GLN A 33 -0.68 -14.82 7.51
N TRP A 34 0.43 -15.57 7.52
CA TRP A 34 1.53 -15.32 8.46
C TRP A 34 2.10 -13.90 8.35
N THR A 35 2.23 -13.39 7.12
CA THR A 35 2.75 -12.05 6.81
C THR A 35 1.85 -10.93 7.35
N LEU A 36 0.60 -11.21 7.71
CA LEU A 36 -0.34 -10.21 8.25
C LEU A 36 -0.43 -10.23 9.79
N ARG A 37 0.33 -11.11 10.46
CA ARG A 37 0.33 -11.26 11.93
C ARG A 37 1.21 -10.22 12.61
N PHE A 38 0.96 -8.96 12.29
CA PHE A 38 1.59 -7.80 12.91
C PHE A 38 0.56 -6.69 13.10
N TYR A 39 0.93 -5.68 13.87
CA TYR A 39 0.11 -4.49 14.03
C TYR A 39 0.60 -3.41 13.06
N GLU A 40 -0.25 -3.08 12.09
CA GLU A 40 -0.07 -2.00 11.11
C GLU A 40 -0.25 -0.66 11.81
N SER A 41 0.68 0.28 11.58
CA SER A 41 0.58 1.64 12.09
C SER A 41 0.17 2.59 10.98
N ILE A 42 -0.90 3.37 11.18
CA ILE A 42 -1.31 4.44 10.27
C ILE A 42 -1.37 5.75 11.04
N VAL A 43 -0.84 6.81 10.43
CA VAL A 43 -0.90 8.17 10.96
C VAL A 43 -1.66 9.07 10.01
N GLY A 44 -2.57 9.89 10.54
CA GLY A 44 -3.29 10.94 9.83
C GLY A 44 -3.04 12.31 10.43
N PHE A 45 -2.72 13.28 9.58
CA PHE A 45 -2.47 14.67 9.94
C PHE A 45 -3.68 15.51 9.53
N PHE A 46 -4.22 16.27 10.49
CA PHE A 46 -5.41 17.07 10.31
C PHE A 46 -5.12 18.55 10.54
N ARG A 47 -5.63 19.38 9.65
CA ARG A 47 -5.66 20.84 9.80
C ARG A 47 -7.02 21.25 10.33
N ALA A 48 -7.06 21.85 11.52
CA ALA A 48 -8.27 22.38 12.11
C ALA A 48 -8.40 23.89 11.82
N PRO A 49 -9.62 24.42 11.61
CA PRO A 49 -9.87 25.86 11.65
C PRO A 49 -9.49 26.47 13.02
N PRO A 50 -9.17 27.78 13.08
CA PRO A 50 -8.91 28.46 14.34
C PRO A 50 -10.07 28.27 15.34
N GLY A 51 -9.74 27.85 16.57
CA GLY A 51 -10.74 27.62 17.63
C GLY A 51 -11.46 26.27 17.57
N GLU A 52 -11.20 25.45 16.56
CA GLU A 52 -11.87 24.13 16.37
C GLU A 52 -10.92 22.94 16.58
N ALA A 53 -9.75 23.18 17.15
CA ALA A 53 -8.86 22.10 17.55
C ALA A 53 -9.54 21.24 18.64
N PRO A 54 -9.34 19.90 18.62
CA PRO A 54 -9.83 19.02 19.69
C PRO A 54 -9.36 19.48 21.07
N ARG A 55 -10.00 19.02 22.15
CA ARG A 55 -9.51 19.32 23.50
C ARG A 55 -8.10 18.74 23.72
N PRO A 56 -7.19 19.48 24.39
CA PRO A 56 -5.87 18.97 24.74
C PRO A 56 -5.93 17.61 25.45
N GLY A 57 -5.03 16.70 25.09
CA GLY A 57 -4.88 15.39 25.76
C GLY A 57 -5.59 14.20 25.11
N LYS A 58 -6.53 14.41 24.17
CA LYS A 58 -7.22 13.29 23.47
C LYS A 58 -6.56 12.83 22.17
N VAL A 59 -5.82 13.73 21.53
CA VAL A 59 -5.06 13.50 20.30
C VAL A 59 -3.74 14.25 20.39
N THR A 60 -2.77 13.91 19.54
CA THR A 60 -1.50 14.62 19.48
C THR A 60 -1.70 15.96 18.79
N GLN A 61 -1.63 17.06 19.54
CA GLN A 61 -1.77 18.41 19.00
C GLN A 61 -0.44 18.99 18.54
N LEU A 62 -0.47 19.72 17.42
CA LEU A 62 0.65 20.43 16.85
C LEU A 62 0.58 21.91 17.24
N LYS A 63 1.74 22.58 17.34
CA LYS A 63 1.82 24.00 17.70
C LYS A 63 1.04 24.93 16.76
N CYS A 64 0.82 24.51 15.51
CA CYS A 64 0.04 25.25 14.52
C CYS A 64 -1.48 25.11 14.69
N GLY A 65 -1.97 24.42 15.72
CA GLY A 65 -3.40 24.14 15.94
C GLY A 65 -3.93 22.91 15.19
N GLY A 66 -3.13 22.31 14.30
CA GLY A 66 -3.42 21.00 13.73
C GLY A 66 -3.28 19.87 14.74
N PHE A 67 -3.70 18.66 14.38
CA PHE A 67 -3.58 17.49 15.23
C PHE A 67 -3.30 16.22 14.43
N VAL A 68 -2.87 15.18 15.14
CA VAL A 68 -2.48 13.89 14.58
C VAL A 68 -3.27 12.78 15.25
N ILE A 69 -3.84 11.88 14.45
CA ILE A 69 -4.44 10.63 14.89
C ILE A 69 -3.54 9.50 14.43
N GLY A 70 -3.02 8.72 15.38
CA GLY A 70 -2.30 7.48 15.11
C GLY A 70 -3.19 6.28 15.46
N LEU A 71 -3.16 5.26 14.63
CA LEU A 71 -3.82 3.98 14.85
C LEU A 71 -2.82 2.85 14.73
N HIS A 72 -3.03 1.82 15.55
CA HIS A 72 -2.25 0.59 15.53
C HIS A 72 -3.22 -0.59 15.59
N MET A 73 -3.26 -1.41 14.54
CA MET A 73 -4.26 -2.48 14.41
C MET A 73 -3.69 -3.73 13.78
N CYS A 74 -4.10 -4.91 14.25
CA CYS A 74 -3.68 -6.18 13.68
C CYS A 74 -4.13 -6.29 12.21
N HIS A 75 -3.19 -6.53 11.29
CA HIS A 75 -3.47 -6.55 9.85
C HIS A 75 -4.35 -7.75 9.42
N CYS A 76 -4.41 -8.82 10.21
CA CYS A 76 -5.40 -9.90 10.04
C CYS A 76 -6.86 -9.39 10.19
N ILE A 77 -7.09 -8.31 10.94
CA ILE A 77 -8.43 -7.76 11.14
C ILE A 77 -8.86 -6.87 9.97
N ALA A 78 -7.95 -6.06 9.42
CA ALA A 78 -8.24 -5.26 8.25
C ALA A 78 -6.98 -4.93 7.45
N ASP A 79 -7.16 -4.78 6.14
CA ASP A 79 -6.20 -4.05 5.32
C ASP A 79 -6.28 -2.53 5.52
N GLY A 80 -5.41 -1.79 4.85
CA GLY A 80 -5.45 -0.32 4.84
C GLY A 80 -6.85 0.23 4.57
N PHE A 81 -7.62 -0.38 3.64
CA PHE A 81 -9.01 -0.01 3.34
C PHE A 81 -9.95 -0.13 4.52
N GLY A 82 -9.91 -1.24 5.25
CA GLY A 82 -10.70 -1.38 6.47
C GLY A 82 -10.25 -0.43 7.60
N ILE A 83 -8.94 -0.21 7.80
CA ILE A 83 -8.45 0.72 8.83
C ILE A 83 -8.99 2.13 8.60
N LEU A 84 -9.03 2.59 7.35
CA LEU A 84 -9.57 3.91 7.09
C LEU A 84 -11.09 4.00 7.16
N GLN A 85 -11.81 2.95 6.79
CA GLN A 85 -13.24 2.93 7.04
C GLN A 85 -13.52 3.10 8.53
N PHE A 86 -12.67 2.53 9.39
CA PHE A 86 -12.72 2.76 10.83
C PHE A 86 -12.42 4.22 11.20
N ILE A 87 -11.37 4.84 10.65
CA ILE A 87 -11.10 6.29 10.87
C ILE A 87 -12.29 7.14 10.41
N LYS A 88 -12.82 6.89 9.22
CA LYS A 88 -13.98 7.60 8.65
C LYS A 88 -15.20 7.45 9.54
N THR A 89 -15.42 6.27 10.10
CA THR A 89 -16.51 6.03 11.05
C THR A 89 -16.36 6.88 12.31
N ILE A 90 -15.15 6.97 12.88
CA ILE A 90 -14.88 7.85 14.03
C ILE A 90 -15.13 9.32 13.62
N ALA A 91 -14.69 9.70 12.42
CA ALA A 91 -14.86 11.06 11.92
C ALA A 91 -16.33 11.42 11.70
N ASP A 92 -17.15 10.51 11.16
CA ASP A 92 -18.60 10.68 10.98
C ASP A 92 -19.28 10.97 12.33
N PHE A 93 -19.01 10.16 13.34
CA PHE A 93 -19.52 10.40 14.69
C PHE A 93 -18.99 11.71 15.28
N GLY A 94 -17.74 12.06 15.01
CA GLY A 94 -17.14 13.34 15.40
C GLY A 94 -17.82 14.55 14.75
N CYS A 95 -18.38 14.40 13.55
CA CYS A 95 -19.19 15.39 12.85
C CYS A 95 -20.65 15.45 13.33
N GLY A 96 -21.07 14.53 14.21
CA GLY A 96 -22.44 14.44 14.72
C GLY A 96 -23.37 13.52 13.92
N GLU A 97 -22.84 12.72 12.98
CA GLU A 97 -23.62 11.70 12.30
C GLU A 97 -24.12 10.64 13.29
N LEU A 98 -25.36 10.19 13.14
CA LEU A 98 -25.92 9.13 14.01
C LEU A 98 -25.56 7.72 13.53
N ILE A 99 -25.23 7.58 12.25
CA ILE A 99 -24.92 6.31 11.58
C ILE A 99 -23.74 6.58 10.64
N PRO A 100 -22.72 5.70 10.59
CA PRO A 100 -21.59 5.93 9.70
C PRO A 100 -22.02 5.84 8.23
N THR A 101 -21.34 6.61 7.38
CA THR A 101 -21.62 6.70 5.94
C THR A 101 -21.55 5.32 5.26
N THR A 102 -20.65 4.46 5.75
CA THR A 102 -20.49 3.07 5.29
C THR A 102 -20.61 2.14 6.49
N LEU A 103 -21.60 1.25 6.47
CA LEU A 103 -21.75 0.23 7.50
C LEU A 103 -20.68 -0.86 7.36
N PRO A 104 -20.05 -1.32 8.46
CA PRO A 104 -19.08 -2.39 8.41
C PRO A 104 -19.73 -3.72 8.05
N VAL A 105 -19.10 -4.49 7.17
CA VAL A 105 -19.56 -5.81 6.72
C VAL A 105 -18.51 -6.86 7.08
N TRP A 106 -18.92 -7.92 7.78
CA TRP A 106 -18.04 -9.05 8.13
C TRP A 106 -17.73 -9.93 6.91
N LYS A 107 -18.73 -10.66 6.40
CA LYS A 107 -18.73 -11.56 5.21
C LYS A 107 -17.36 -12.14 4.80
N ARG A 108 -16.61 -12.71 5.76
CA ARG A 108 -15.26 -13.25 5.53
C ARG A 108 -15.27 -14.50 4.65
N ASP A 109 -16.40 -15.18 4.57
CA ASP A 109 -16.68 -16.34 3.72
C ASP A 109 -16.50 -16.08 2.21
N ILE A 110 -16.54 -14.81 1.77
CA ILE A 110 -16.28 -14.44 0.37
C ILE A 110 -14.87 -14.86 -0.09
N PHE A 111 -13.91 -14.89 0.84
CA PHE A 111 -12.51 -15.26 0.57
C PHE A 111 -12.11 -16.53 1.32
N THR A 112 -12.96 -17.55 1.23
CA THR A 112 -12.62 -18.90 1.68
C THR A 112 -12.14 -19.75 0.49
N ALA A 113 -11.06 -20.49 0.70
CA ALA A 113 -10.46 -21.37 -0.29
C ALA A 113 -11.41 -22.51 -0.68
N ARG A 114 -11.29 -22.94 -1.93
CA ARG A 114 -12.05 -24.08 -2.45
C ARG A 114 -11.52 -25.39 -1.86
N MET A 115 -12.38 -26.40 -1.87
CA MET A 115 -12.04 -27.76 -1.48
C MET A 115 -12.30 -28.73 -2.65
N PRO A 116 -11.25 -29.25 -3.33
CA PRO A 116 -9.82 -28.98 -3.11
C PRO A 116 -9.38 -27.60 -3.65
N PRO A 117 -8.29 -27.01 -3.10
CA PRO A 117 -7.71 -25.78 -3.63
C PRO A 117 -7.24 -25.92 -5.08
N SER A 118 -7.41 -24.88 -5.90
CA SER A 118 -7.00 -24.86 -7.31
C SER A 118 -6.24 -23.58 -7.69
N ILE A 119 -4.96 -23.73 -7.96
CA ILE A 119 -4.04 -22.65 -8.37
C ILE A 119 -3.94 -22.47 -9.90
N ALA A 120 -4.86 -23.04 -10.68
CA ALA A 120 -4.78 -23.10 -12.14
C ALA A 120 -4.63 -21.73 -12.83
N HIS A 121 -5.22 -20.67 -12.25
CA HIS A 121 -5.25 -19.33 -12.84
C HIS A 121 -4.33 -18.32 -12.15
N VAL A 122 -3.42 -18.77 -11.27
CA VAL A 122 -2.44 -17.90 -10.63
C VAL A 122 -1.59 -17.17 -11.69
N TYR A 123 -1.14 -15.94 -11.42
CA TYR A 123 -0.24 -15.25 -12.35
C TYR A 123 1.02 -16.08 -12.58
N PRO A 124 1.53 -16.17 -13.82
CA PRO A 124 2.73 -16.95 -14.13
C PRO A 124 3.93 -16.60 -13.22
N ALA A 125 4.07 -15.33 -12.85
CA ALA A 125 5.12 -14.85 -11.95
C ALA A 125 5.07 -15.45 -10.53
N TYR A 126 3.94 -16.04 -10.11
CA TYR A 126 3.83 -16.78 -8.85
C TYR A 126 4.31 -18.24 -8.92
N LYS A 127 4.37 -18.83 -10.12
CA LYS A 127 4.71 -20.25 -10.32
C LYS A 127 6.10 -20.62 -9.78
N PRO A 128 7.16 -19.80 -9.93
CA PRO A 128 8.45 -20.14 -9.38
C PRO A 128 8.46 -20.30 -7.85
N PHE A 129 7.66 -19.49 -7.14
CA PHE A 129 7.53 -19.57 -5.68
C PHE A 129 6.79 -20.82 -5.21
N LEU A 130 5.84 -21.33 -6.01
CA LEU A 130 5.09 -22.55 -5.70
C LEU A 130 5.98 -23.79 -5.57
N HIS A 131 7.02 -23.86 -6.39
CA HIS A 131 7.95 -24.98 -6.47
C HIS A 131 9.24 -24.75 -5.67
N GLY A 132 9.38 -23.60 -4.99
CA GLY A 132 10.62 -23.22 -4.30
C GLY A 132 11.84 -23.03 -5.23
N LEU A 133 11.60 -22.93 -6.55
CA LEU A 133 12.66 -22.93 -7.57
C LEU A 133 13.46 -21.62 -7.61
N GLU A 134 12.90 -20.51 -7.11
CA GLU A 134 13.52 -19.18 -7.18
C GLU A 134 13.78 -18.49 -5.84
N CYS A 135 13.49 -19.15 -4.72
CA CYS A 135 13.82 -18.63 -3.39
C CYS A 135 15.22 -19.13 -3.02
N THR A 136 16.26 -18.55 -3.63
CA THR A 136 17.64 -18.89 -3.26
C THR A 136 18.09 -18.13 -2.02
N GLY A 137 17.35 -17.08 -1.61
CA GLY A 137 17.72 -16.19 -0.52
C GLY A 137 18.87 -15.26 -0.88
N ASP A 138 19.35 -15.34 -2.12
CA ASP A 138 20.40 -14.50 -2.69
C ASP A 138 19.76 -13.25 -3.31
N ASP A 139 19.35 -12.35 -2.43
CA ASP A 139 18.81 -11.05 -2.78
C ASP A 139 19.33 -9.99 -1.80
N VAL A 140 19.83 -8.88 -2.37
CA VAL A 140 20.44 -7.80 -1.58
C VAL A 140 19.45 -7.13 -0.62
N MET A 141 18.16 -7.06 -0.96
CA MET A 141 17.14 -6.48 -0.08
C MET A 141 16.88 -7.38 1.11
N LEU A 142 16.78 -8.69 0.87
CA LEU A 142 16.52 -9.67 1.94
C LEU A 142 17.73 -9.82 2.87
N SER A 143 18.94 -9.91 2.31
CA SER A 143 20.19 -10.13 3.05
C SER A 143 20.72 -8.90 3.81
N THR A 144 20.44 -7.68 3.35
CA THR A 144 20.96 -6.46 4.01
C THR A 144 20.29 -6.25 5.38
N PRO A 145 21.06 -6.07 6.48
CA PRO A 145 20.51 -5.81 7.81
C PRO A 145 19.70 -4.50 7.89
N PRO A 146 18.65 -4.41 8.74
CA PRO A 146 17.82 -3.20 8.86
C PRO A 146 18.60 -1.91 9.14
N GLU A 147 19.65 -1.95 9.95
CA GLU A 147 20.51 -0.82 10.30
C GLU A 147 21.36 -0.29 9.13
N CYS A 148 21.53 -1.13 8.10
CA CYS A 148 22.21 -0.80 6.85
C CYS A 148 21.24 -0.32 5.77
N MET A 149 19.94 -0.30 6.06
CA MET A 149 18.93 0.27 5.19
C MET A 149 18.75 1.76 5.43
N GLU A 150 18.25 2.45 4.41
CA GLU A 150 17.87 3.85 4.43
C GLU A 150 16.47 4.00 3.84
N VAL A 151 15.66 4.83 4.48
CA VAL A 151 14.34 5.24 4.00
C VAL A 151 14.42 6.64 3.41
N GLN A 152 13.87 6.81 2.21
CA GLN A 152 13.60 8.13 1.63
C GLN A 152 12.13 8.27 1.25
N TYR A 153 11.66 9.52 1.23
CA TYR A 153 10.32 9.89 0.80
C TYR A 153 10.43 10.88 -0.35
N LEU A 154 9.96 10.47 -1.53
CA LEU A 154 9.99 11.26 -2.75
C LEU A 154 8.64 11.95 -2.96
N PHE A 155 8.67 13.21 -3.38
CA PHE A 155 7.49 14.01 -3.64
C PHE A 155 7.28 14.15 -5.14
N PHE A 156 6.09 13.81 -5.62
CA PHE A 156 5.67 13.95 -7.00
C PHE A 156 4.45 14.88 -7.06
N GLY A 157 4.70 16.15 -7.35
CA GLY A 157 3.68 17.14 -7.62
C GLY A 157 3.32 17.20 -9.12
N PRO A 158 2.44 18.13 -9.53
CA PRO A 158 2.01 18.26 -10.93
C PRO A 158 3.18 18.36 -11.92
N ASN A 159 4.19 19.17 -11.59
CA ASN A 159 5.37 19.36 -12.42
C ASN A 159 6.17 18.06 -12.62
N GLU A 160 6.43 17.31 -11.54
CA GLU A 160 7.14 16.04 -11.65
C GLU A 160 6.35 15.02 -12.47
N ILE A 161 5.03 14.99 -12.32
CA ILE A 161 4.16 14.10 -13.12
C ILE A 161 4.20 14.48 -14.61
N ASP A 162 4.20 15.77 -14.94
CA ASP A 162 4.28 16.24 -16.31
C ASP A 162 5.63 15.88 -16.96
N ILE A 163 6.73 16.01 -16.22
CA ILE A 163 8.06 15.55 -16.67
C ILE A 163 8.07 14.04 -16.89
N LEU A 164 7.54 13.25 -15.95
CA LEU A 164 7.47 11.79 -16.14
C LEU A 164 6.62 11.42 -17.36
N ARG A 165 5.54 12.17 -17.63
CA ARG A 165 4.67 11.97 -18.78
C ARG A 165 5.33 12.27 -20.12
N SER A 166 6.34 13.16 -20.17
CA SER A 166 7.06 13.44 -21.42
C SER A 166 7.95 12.30 -21.90
N HIS A 167 8.29 11.35 -21.02
CA HIS A 167 9.05 10.14 -21.38
C HIS A 167 8.19 9.02 -21.98
N VAL A 168 6.88 9.25 -22.13
CA VAL A 168 5.91 8.25 -22.58
C VAL A 168 5.27 8.73 -23.90
N PRO A 169 5.06 7.84 -24.89
CA PRO A 169 4.35 8.19 -26.13
C PRO A 169 2.96 8.81 -25.84
N GLU A 170 2.53 9.77 -26.66
CA GLU A 170 1.32 10.57 -26.40
C GLU A 170 0.06 9.74 -26.13
N HIS A 171 -0.14 8.66 -26.90
CA HIS A 171 -1.29 7.76 -26.75
C HIS A 171 -1.31 7.03 -25.39
N LEU A 172 -0.14 6.70 -24.84
CA LEU A 172 -0.01 6.11 -23.51
C LEU A 172 -0.03 7.16 -22.41
N SER A 173 0.50 8.36 -22.66
CA SER A 173 0.54 9.45 -21.67
C SER A 173 -0.86 9.84 -21.18
N LYS A 174 -1.85 9.90 -22.09
CA LYS A 174 -3.25 10.22 -21.75
C LYS A 174 -3.97 9.08 -21.00
N SER A 175 -3.62 7.83 -21.27
CA SER A 175 -4.29 6.65 -20.69
C SER A 175 -3.61 6.10 -19.43
N THR A 176 -2.37 6.52 -19.15
CA THR A 176 -1.57 6.06 -18.01
C THR A 176 -1.96 6.80 -16.74
N THR A 177 -2.25 6.03 -15.70
CA THR A 177 -2.51 6.58 -14.37
C THR A 177 -1.21 7.06 -13.71
N THR A 178 -1.29 8.07 -12.85
CA THR A 178 -0.15 8.51 -12.03
C THR A 178 0.46 7.38 -11.21
N PHE A 179 -0.36 6.42 -10.76
CA PHE A 179 0.12 5.22 -10.07
C PHE A 179 1.03 4.38 -10.97
N GLU A 180 0.56 4.00 -12.16
CA GLU A 180 1.32 3.18 -13.10
C GLU A 180 2.64 3.87 -13.49
N LEU A 181 2.58 5.19 -13.75
CA LEU A 181 3.73 5.98 -14.14
C LEU A 181 4.82 6.01 -13.07
N ILE A 182 4.47 6.40 -11.84
CA ILE A 182 5.45 6.47 -10.75
C ILE A 182 5.98 5.08 -10.45
N THR A 183 5.12 4.06 -10.35
CA THR A 183 5.52 2.68 -10.04
C THR A 183 6.51 2.14 -11.07
N ALA A 184 6.29 2.37 -12.37
CA ALA A 184 7.19 1.88 -13.42
C ALA A 184 8.58 2.55 -13.35
N VAL A 185 8.63 3.87 -13.14
CA VAL A 185 9.89 4.61 -12.99
C VAL A 185 10.63 4.20 -11.72
N MET A 186 9.92 4.13 -10.59
CA MET A 186 10.47 3.69 -9.31
C MET A 186 11.03 2.27 -9.40
N TRP A 187 10.31 1.34 -10.05
CA TRP A 187 10.74 -0.05 -10.22
C TRP A 187 12.03 -0.15 -11.04
N ARG A 188 12.12 0.61 -12.14
CA ARG A 188 13.33 0.66 -12.98
C ARG A 188 14.51 1.24 -12.20
N CYS A 189 14.35 2.42 -11.59
CA CYS A 189 15.42 3.05 -10.82
C CYS A 189 15.89 2.17 -9.66
N ARG A 190 14.95 1.57 -8.91
CA ARG A 190 15.26 0.64 -7.82
C ARG A 190 16.06 -0.56 -8.31
N THR A 191 15.61 -1.21 -9.38
CA THR A 191 16.27 -2.39 -9.94
C THR A 191 17.70 -2.08 -10.37
N LEU A 192 17.92 -0.99 -11.10
CA LEU A 192 19.25 -0.58 -11.55
C LEU A 192 20.17 -0.21 -10.38
N ALA A 193 19.63 0.51 -9.39
CA ALA A 193 20.37 0.90 -8.20
C ALA A 193 20.85 -0.29 -7.35
N LEU A 194 20.06 -1.36 -7.30
CA LEU A 194 20.40 -2.60 -6.59
C LEU A 194 21.47 -3.43 -7.31
N GLY A 195 21.76 -3.13 -8.59
CA GLY A 195 22.86 -3.74 -9.32
C GLY A 195 22.67 -5.22 -9.62
N TYR A 196 21.43 -5.65 -9.85
CA TYR A 196 21.14 -7.02 -10.28
C TYR A 196 21.73 -7.31 -11.67
N GLU A 197 22.05 -8.59 -11.92
CA GLU A 197 22.61 -9.04 -13.19
C GLU A 197 21.59 -8.97 -14.32
N SER A 198 22.05 -8.67 -15.53
CA SER A 198 21.18 -8.38 -16.70
C SER A 198 20.17 -9.49 -17.03
N THR A 199 20.55 -10.75 -16.81
CA THR A 199 19.73 -11.94 -17.09
C THR A 199 18.78 -12.31 -15.95
N GLN A 200 18.97 -11.75 -14.76
CA GLN A 200 18.11 -12.03 -13.61
C GLN A 200 16.69 -11.51 -13.85
N LYS A 201 15.71 -12.28 -13.36
CA LYS A 201 14.31 -11.89 -13.37
C LYS A 201 14.01 -11.02 -12.16
N VAL A 202 13.34 -9.90 -12.41
CA VAL A 202 12.87 -8.95 -11.40
C VAL A 202 11.36 -8.78 -11.54
N ARG A 203 10.70 -8.46 -10.43
CA ARG A 203 9.24 -8.41 -10.36
C ARG A 203 8.75 -7.11 -9.75
N VAL A 204 7.63 -6.60 -10.25
CA VAL A 204 6.82 -5.61 -9.54
C VAL A 204 5.46 -6.19 -9.23
N MET A 205 5.07 -6.08 -7.96
CA MET A 205 3.80 -6.53 -7.43
C MET A 205 3.05 -5.30 -6.92
N PHE A 206 1.74 -5.19 -7.18
CA PHE A 206 0.95 -4.07 -6.70
C PHE A 206 -0.43 -4.46 -6.24
N THR A 207 -0.96 -3.79 -5.21
CA THR A 207 -2.24 -4.14 -4.60
C THR A 207 -3.43 -3.56 -5.37
N LEU A 208 -4.38 -4.41 -5.75
CA LEU A 208 -5.67 -4.01 -6.32
C LEU A 208 -6.81 -4.23 -5.33
N ASN A 209 -7.43 -3.14 -4.87
CA ASN A 209 -8.64 -3.20 -4.07
C ASN A 209 -9.83 -3.72 -4.89
N THR A 210 -10.53 -4.74 -4.40
CA THR A 210 -11.67 -5.36 -5.10
C THR A 210 -13.03 -4.84 -4.67
N ARG A 211 -13.08 -4.09 -3.57
CA ARG A 211 -14.33 -3.56 -3.03
C ARG A 211 -14.95 -2.58 -4.00
N GLY A 212 -16.25 -2.72 -4.21
CA GLY A 212 -17.01 -1.84 -5.11
C GLY A 212 -16.60 -1.93 -6.58
N ARG A 213 -15.79 -2.92 -6.98
CA ARG A 213 -15.53 -3.23 -8.38
C ARG A 213 -16.49 -4.31 -8.87
N SER A 214 -17.09 -4.06 -10.03
CA SER A 214 -17.78 -5.12 -10.79
C SER A 214 -16.75 -5.87 -11.61
N ILE A 215 -16.70 -7.19 -11.45
CA ILE A 215 -15.86 -8.06 -12.27
C ILE A 215 -16.83 -8.97 -13.03
N ASN A 216 -16.91 -8.79 -14.35
CA ASN A 216 -17.84 -9.49 -15.24
C ASN A 216 -19.33 -9.32 -14.87
N GLY A 217 -19.74 -8.13 -14.39
CA GLY A 217 -21.15 -7.79 -14.15
C GLY A 217 -21.66 -8.09 -12.74
N GLU A 218 -20.95 -8.88 -11.93
CA GLU A 218 -21.28 -9.13 -10.51
C GLU A 218 -20.42 -8.27 -9.58
N SER A 219 -21.04 -7.60 -8.61
CA SER A 219 -20.32 -6.93 -7.52
C SER A 219 -19.91 -7.97 -6.47
N ALA A 220 -18.66 -8.42 -6.50
CA ALA A 220 -18.20 -9.53 -5.67
C ALA A 220 -17.97 -9.16 -4.18
N VAL A 221 -17.54 -7.93 -3.88
CA VAL A 221 -17.12 -7.55 -2.52
C VAL A 221 -17.80 -6.24 -2.09
N PRO A 222 -18.61 -6.26 -1.00
CA PRO A 222 -19.28 -5.07 -0.49
C PRO A 222 -18.31 -3.94 -0.13
N ARG A 223 -18.72 -2.68 -0.36
CA ARG A 223 -17.91 -1.51 0.04
C ARG A 223 -17.58 -1.49 1.54
N GLY A 224 -18.51 -1.94 2.38
CA GLY A 224 -18.33 -2.03 3.82
C GLY A 224 -17.45 -3.19 4.31
N TYR A 225 -17.01 -4.10 3.42
CA TYR A 225 -16.12 -5.19 3.82
C TYR A 225 -14.81 -4.58 4.31
N TYR A 226 -14.38 -4.93 5.52
CA TYR A 226 -13.21 -4.30 6.14
C TYR A 226 -12.03 -5.25 6.36
N GLY A 227 -12.14 -6.53 6.03
CA GLY A 227 -11.02 -7.49 6.12
C GLY A 227 -9.91 -7.22 5.10
N ASN A 228 -9.16 -8.22 4.68
CA ASN A 228 -8.24 -8.12 3.55
C ASN A 228 -8.98 -8.45 2.26
N ALA A 229 -9.03 -7.51 1.30
CA ALA A 229 -9.67 -7.73 -0.01
C ALA A 229 -8.90 -7.08 -1.16
N HIS A 230 -7.58 -7.18 -1.10
CA HIS A 230 -6.71 -6.81 -2.20
C HIS A 230 -6.15 -8.06 -2.88
N PHE A 231 -5.95 -7.98 -4.19
CA PHE A 231 -5.18 -8.97 -4.94
C PHE A 231 -3.95 -8.32 -5.51
N SER A 232 -2.90 -9.12 -5.66
CA SER A 232 -1.59 -8.61 -6.05
C SER A 232 -1.18 -9.17 -7.41
N PRO A 233 -1.58 -8.51 -8.53
CA PRO A 233 -0.96 -8.79 -9.82
C PRO A 233 0.55 -8.56 -9.76
N MET A 234 1.26 -9.33 -10.57
CA MET A 234 2.71 -9.32 -10.61
C MET A 234 3.19 -9.34 -12.06
N VAL A 235 4.08 -8.42 -12.38
CA VAL A 235 4.81 -8.37 -13.65
C VAL A 235 6.21 -8.93 -13.41
N GLU A 236 6.71 -9.72 -14.35
CA GLU A 236 8.06 -10.29 -14.34
C GLU A 236 8.74 -9.95 -15.68
N VAL A 237 9.96 -9.44 -15.60
CA VAL A 237 10.83 -9.13 -16.75
C VAL A 237 12.29 -9.42 -16.36
N THR A 238 13.21 -9.44 -17.31
CA THR A 238 14.64 -9.43 -16.99
C THR A 238 15.12 -8.01 -16.64
N VAL A 239 16.24 -7.90 -15.93
CA VAL A 239 16.88 -6.60 -15.67
C VAL A 239 17.21 -5.89 -16.97
N ASP A 240 17.74 -6.61 -17.97
CA ASP A 240 18.03 -6.06 -19.30
C ASP A 240 16.78 -5.51 -19.99
N GLU A 241 15.67 -6.24 -19.96
CA GLU A 241 14.41 -5.78 -20.54
C GLU A 241 13.92 -4.50 -19.84
N LEU A 242 13.96 -4.46 -18.51
CA LEU A 242 13.57 -3.28 -17.73
C LEU A 242 14.49 -2.07 -18.00
N ALA A 243 15.77 -2.33 -18.23
CA ALA A 243 16.80 -1.32 -18.45
C ALA A 243 16.81 -0.75 -19.87
N THR A 244 16.47 -1.56 -20.88
CA THR A 244 16.63 -1.19 -22.30
C THR A 244 15.31 -0.84 -22.99
N LYS A 245 14.19 -1.44 -22.57
CA LYS A 245 12.90 -1.15 -23.20
C LYS A 245 12.37 0.25 -22.83
N PRO A 246 11.59 0.88 -23.73
CA PRO A 246 10.91 2.13 -23.42
C PRO A 246 9.95 1.98 -22.24
N LEU A 247 9.75 3.04 -21.46
CA LEU A 247 8.83 3.04 -20.31
C LEU A 247 7.40 2.64 -20.72
N GLY A 248 6.97 3.01 -21.93
CA GLY A 248 5.68 2.62 -22.50
C GLY A 248 5.44 1.10 -22.52
N HIS A 249 6.46 0.31 -22.87
CA HIS A 249 6.37 -1.17 -22.86
C HIS A 249 6.09 -1.71 -21.45
N ILE A 250 6.78 -1.17 -20.44
CA ILE A 250 6.58 -1.56 -19.04
C ILE A 250 5.17 -1.21 -18.55
N LEU A 251 4.67 -0.03 -18.93
CA LEU A 251 3.32 0.42 -18.60
C LEU A 251 2.24 -0.48 -19.22
N GLU A 252 2.46 -0.92 -20.46
CA GLU A 252 1.57 -1.87 -21.14
C GLU A 252 1.55 -3.23 -20.43
N LEU A 253 2.70 -3.76 -19.99
CA LEU A 253 2.78 -4.99 -19.21
C LEU A 253 2.00 -4.87 -17.89
N MET A 254 2.19 -3.77 -17.15
CA MET A 254 1.46 -3.50 -15.91
C MET A 254 -0.05 -3.40 -16.14
N ARG A 255 -0.45 -2.70 -17.21
CA ARG A 255 -1.86 -2.55 -17.56
C ARG A 255 -2.47 -3.90 -17.95
N LYS A 256 -1.76 -4.71 -18.72
CA LYS A 256 -2.19 -6.06 -19.10
C LYS A 256 -2.48 -6.92 -17.88
N VAL A 257 -1.54 -7.03 -16.93
CA VAL A 257 -1.78 -7.88 -15.73
C VAL A 257 -2.92 -7.35 -14.85
N LYS A 258 -3.10 -6.02 -14.79
CA LYS A 258 -4.21 -5.39 -14.07
C LYS A 258 -5.56 -5.68 -14.72
N LEU A 259 -5.64 -5.66 -16.05
CA LEU A 259 -6.86 -5.99 -16.80
C LEU A 259 -7.15 -7.49 -16.83
N ASP A 260 -6.12 -8.33 -16.78
CA ASP A 260 -6.23 -9.79 -16.73
C ASP A 260 -6.70 -10.31 -15.36
N THR A 261 -6.98 -9.43 -14.38
CA THR A 261 -7.47 -9.81 -13.04
C THR A 261 -8.93 -10.25 -13.13
N THR A 262 -9.17 -11.56 -13.26
CA THR A 262 -10.52 -12.15 -13.32
C THR A 262 -10.96 -12.77 -11.98
N LYS A 263 -12.26 -13.12 -11.89
CA LYS A 263 -12.82 -13.87 -10.74
C LYS A 263 -12.09 -15.18 -10.48
N ASP A 264 -11.70 -15.90 -11.53
CA ASP A 264 -10.99 -17.17 -11.37
C ASP A 264 -9.54 -16.95 -10.91
N ARG A 265 -8.87 -15.88 -11.36
CA ARG A 265 -7.57 -15.49 -10.79
C ARG A 265 -7.69 -15.13 -9.31
N MET A 266 -8.73 -14.38 -8.93
CA MET A 266 -8.99 -14.05 -7.53
C MET A 266 -9.17 -15.31 -6.68
N LYS A 267 -10.03 -16.24 -7.11
CA LYS A 267 -10.22 -17.52 -6.41
C LYS A 267 -8.93 -18.35 -6.34
N SER A 268 -8.16 -18.42 -7.42
CA SER A 268 -6.87 -19.12 -7.42
C SER A 268 -5.83 -18.46 -6.51
N MET A 269 -5.87 -17.13 -6.33
CA MET A 269 -5.03 -16.44 -5.35
C MET A 269 -5.46 -16.73 -3.91
N VAL A 270 -6.77 -16.78 -3.61
CA VAL A 270 -7.26 -17.20 -2.27
C VAL A 270 -6.78 -18.62 -1.94
N ASP A 271 -6.94 -19.55 -2.89
CA ASP A 271 -6.47 -20.93 -2.74
C ASP A 271 -4.94 -20.99 -2.54
N LEU A 272 -4.19 -20.16 -3.28
CA LEU A 272 -2.75 -20.03 -3.11
C LEU A 272 -2.37 -19.57 -1.70
N MET A 273 -3.02 -18.52 -1.20
CA MET A 273 -2.75 -17.98 0.14
C MET A 273 -3.08 -19.01 1.23
N ALA A 274 -4.16 -19.77 1.08
CA ALA A 274 -4.49 -20.87 1.99
C ALA A 274 -3.41 -21.96 2.00
N LEU A 275 -2.92 -22.39 0.83
CA LEU A 275 -1.82 -23.35 0.72
C LEU A 275 -0.50 -22.81 1.30
N TRP A 276 -0.26 -21.51 1.17
CA TRP A 276 0.93 -20.85 1.71
C TRP A 276 0.89 -20.68 3.22
N ARG A 277 -0.30 -20.63 3.84
CA ARG A 277 -0.43 -20.57 5.31
C ARG A 277 0.29 -21.73 6.01
N GLU A 278 0.26 -22.91 5.41
CA GLU A 278 0.90 -24.11 5.95
C GLU A 278 2.41 -24.17 5.68
N ARG A 279 2.97 -23.20 4.94
CA ARG A 279 4.40 -23.15 4.58
C ARG A 279 5.10 -22.05 5.37
N SER A 280 6.38 -22.28 5.68
CA SER A 280 7.27 -21.25 6.24
C SER A 280 7.26 -20.00 5.35
N PRO A 281 7.29 -18.77 5.88
CA PRO A 281 7.35 -17.57 5.04
C PRO A 281 8.60 -17.65 4.15
N PHE A 282 8.40 -17.82 2.85
CA PHE A 282 9.47 -17.69 1.86
C PHE A 282 9.50 -16.23 1.39
N GLY A 283 10.71 -15.67 1.31
CA GLY A 283 10.92 -14.35 0.73
C GLY A 283 10.59 -14.36 -0.76
N MET A 284 10.06 -13.25 -1.27
CA MET A 284 9.95 -13.01 -2.71
C MET A 284 11.21 -12.29 -3.19
N ASP A 285 12.22 -13.06 -3.58
CA ASP A 285 13.49 -12.53 -4.11
C ASP A 285 13.23 -11.59 -5.30
N ARG A 286 14.03 -10.52 -5.40
CA ARG A 286 14.02 -9.56 -6.52
C ARG A 286 12.63 -8.97 -6.84
N THR A 287 11.77 -8.88 -5.82
CA THR A 287 10.41 -8.36 -5.95
C THR A 287 10.31 -6.96 -5.33
N TYR A 288 9.65 -6.05 -6.05
CA TYR A 288 9.29 -4.73 -5.58
C TYR A 288 7.78 -4.67 -5.38
N GLU A 289 7.34 -4.45 -4.14
CA GLU A 289 5.92 -4.37 -3.80
C GLU A 289 5.48 -2.92 -3.68
N VAL A 290 4.32 -2.58 -4.25
CA VAL A 290 3.78 -1.22 -4.22
C VAL A 290 2.32 -1.23 -3.77
N SER A 291 2.05 -0.48 -2.70
CA SER A 291 0.70 -0.27 -2.17
C SER A 291 0.25 1.17 -2.40
N ASP A 292 -0.89 1.33 -3.08
CA ASP A 292 -1.51 2.64 -3.28
C ASP A 292 -2.48 2.95 -2.13
N THR A 293 -2.07 3.88 -1.29
CA THR A 293 -2.86 4.38 -0.17
C THR A 293 -3.24 5.85 -0.39
N LYS A 294 -3.17 6.38 -1.61
CA LYS A 294 -3.58 7.78 -1.91
C LYS A 294 -5.05 8.06 -1.64
N TRP A 295 -5.89 7.02 -1.74
CA TRP A 295 -7.31 7.10 -1.39
C TRP A 295 -7.51 7.40 0.12
N VAL A 296 -6.47 7.23 0.95
CA VAL A 296 -6.46 7.67 2.35
C VAL A 296 -6.64 9.18 2.50
N GLY A 297 -6.04 9.96 1.60
CA GLY A 297 -6.04 11.43 1.64
C GLY A 297 -7.06 12.10 0.71
N GLY A 298 -8.04 11.34 0.19
CA GLY A 298 -9.08 11.94 -0.64
C GLY A 298 -9.86 13.03 0.13
N ASN A 299 -10.41 14.01 -0.59
CA ASN A 299 -11.16 15.18 -0.05
C ASN A 299 -12.40 14.83 0.80
N ALA A 300 -12.61 13.56 1.15
CA ALA A 300 -13.80 13.02 1.80
C ALA A 300 -13.62 12.77 3.31
N LEU A 301 -12.40 12.85 3.87
CA LEU A 301 -12.20 12.65 5.30
C LEU A 301 -12.11 14.00 6.04
N GLN A 302 -13.26 14.46 6.53
CA GLN A 302 -13.35 15.55 7.49
C GLN A 302 -13.60 15.00 8.89
N PHE A 303 -12.91 15.53 9.89
CA PHE A 303 -13.16 15.24 11.31
C PHE A 303 -13.72 16.50 11.97
N GLY A 304 -15.03 16.57 12.16
CA GLY A 304 -15.70 17.86 12.39
C GLY A 304 -15.45 18.78 11.20
N LYS A 305 -14.88 19.98 11.44
CA LYS A 305 -14.42 20.87 10.37
C LYS A 305 -12.92 20.76 10.06
N ALA A 306 -12.22 19.80 10.66
CA ALA A 306 -10.81 19.58 10.38
C ALA A 306 -10.61 18.75 9.10
N GLU A 307 -9.70 19.20 8.24
CA GLU A 307 -9.37 18.56 6.97
C GLU A 307 -8.16 17.62 7.14
N LEU A 308 -8.24 16.40 6.60
CA LEU A 308 -7.07 15.53 6.48
C LEU A 308 -6.11 16.08 5.41
N VAL A 309 -4.89 16.44 5.80
CA VAL A 309 -3.88 17.03 4.89
C VAL A 309 -2.84 16.02 4.38
N ALA A 310 -2.59 14.97 5.17
CA ALA A 310 -1.67 13.90 4.83
C ALA A 310 -1.99 12.68 5.70
N ALA A 311 -1.79 11.48 5.17
CA ALA A 311 -1.87 10.26 5.95
C ALA A 311 -1.10 9.13 5.26
N GLY A 312 -0.67 8.16 6.07
CA GLY A 312 0.08 7.02 5.56
C GLY A 312 0.67 6.17 6.66
N THR A 313 1.49 5.22 6.23
CA THR A 313 2.30 4.37 7.10
C THR A 313 3.57 5.12 7.49
N PRO A 314 3.93 5.20 8.78
CA PRO A 314 5.05 6.00 9.24
C PRO A 314 6.42 5.40 8.91
N HIS A 315 6.49 4.14 8.48
CA HIS A 315 7.72 3.43 8.13
C HIS A 315 7.63 2.87 6.71
N ALA A 316 8.69 3.08 5.91
CA ALA A 316 8.86 2.42 4.61
C ALA A 316 9.55 1.07 4.82
N GLY A 317 9.00 0.00 4.25
CA GLY A 317 9.20 -1.35 4.77
C GLY A 317 8.45 -1.52 6.10
N ASP A 318 7.62 -2.56 6.20
CA ASP A 318 6.96 -2.88 7.45
C ASP A 318 7.83 -3.83 8.29
N PHE A 319 7.39 -4.18 9.50
CA PHE A 319 8.13 -5.12 10.37
C PHE A 319 8.32 -6.52 9.74
N THR A 320 7.60 -6.82 8.66
CA THR A 320 7.50 -8.13 8.01
C THR A 320 8.07 -8.17 6.59
N SER A 321 8.27 -7.02 5.93
CA SER A 321 8.68 -6.90 4.53
C SER A 321 9.55 -5.68 4.28
N LYS A 322 10.74 -5.93 3.71
CA LYS A 322 11.66 -4.89 3.18
C LYS A 322 11.33 -4.49 1.74
N LEU A 323 10.28 -5.06 1.15
CA LEU A 323 10.01 -4.97 -0.29
C LEU A 323 9.00 -3.87 -0.65
N ILE A 324 8.21 -3.42 0.32
CA ILE A 324 7.03 -2.57 0.11
C ILE A 324 7.36 -1.07 0.06
N SER A 325 6.77 -0.41 -0.94
CA SER A 325 6.68 1.04 -1.09
C SER A 325 5.23 1.48 -1.00
N TYR A 326 4.98 2.60 -0.31
CA TYR A 326 3.66 3.20 -0.18
C TYR A 326 3.55 4.47 -1.00
N HIS A 327 2.50 4.55 -1.82
CA HIS A 327 2.08 5.79 -2.47
C HIS A 327 0.99 6.44 -1.62
N THR A 328 1.31 7.56 -0.99
CA THR A 328 0.40 8.30 -0.11
C THR A 328 0.06 9.66 -0.71
N LYS A 329 -1.11 10.20 -0.38
CA LYS A 329 -1.52 11.54 -0.85
C LYS A 329 -1.16 12.57 0.21
N CYS A 330 -0.56 13.69 -0.21
CA CYS A 330 -0.37 14.85 0.64
C CYS A 330 -0.71 16.13 -0.12
N LYS A 331 -0.99 17.21 0.60
CA LYS A 331 -1.00 18.56 0.03
C LYS A 331 0.37 19.21 0.19
N ASN A 332 0.91 19.78 -0.89
CA ASN A 332 2.15 20.55 -0.84
C ASN A 332 1.94 21.91 -0.14
N LYS A 333 3.01 22.71 -0.04
CA LYS A 333 3.00 24.06 0.57
C LYS A 333 2.01 25.02 -0.10
N ASP A 334 1.72 24.80 -1.38
CA ASP A 334 0.83 25.61 -2.22
C ASP A 334 -0.62 25.06 -2.21
N GLY A 335 -0.87 23.98 -1.46
CA GLY A 335 -2.19 23.35 -1.32
C GLY A 335 -2.56 22.35 -2.42
N GLU A 336 -1.65 22.13 -3.39
CA GLU A 336 -1.85 21.21 -4.50
C GLU A 336 -1.66 19.76 -4.05
N ASP A 337 -2.42 18.86 -4.69
CA ASP A 337 -2.33 17.43 -4.43
C ASP A 337 -1.02 16.87 -4.99
N SER A 338 -0.25 16.21 -4.13
CA SER A 338 1.01 15.55 -4.45
C SER A 338 0.98 14.09 -4.00
N THR A 339 1.77 13.26 -4.67
CA THR A 339 2.01 11.88 -4.24
C THR A 339 3.34 11.80 -3.49
N VAL A 340 3.33 11.28 -2.28
CA VAL A 340 4.54 10.95 -1.53
C VAL A 340 4.78 9.45 -1.65
N VAL A 341 5.95 9.08 -2.16
CA VAL A 341 6.36 7.69 -2.34
C VAL A 341 7.50 7.35 -1.41
N SER A 342 7.30 6.33 -0.58
CA SER A 342 8.32 5.84 0.32
C SER A 342 9.22 4.82 -0.38
N ILE A 343 10.53 4.86 -0.16
CA ILE A 343 11.46 3.85 -0.68
C ILE A 343 12.45 3.45 0.42
N LEU A 344 12.66 2.14 0.58
CA LEU A 344 13.65 1.55 1.48
C LEU A 344 14.69 0.84 0.62
N LEU A 345 15.97 1.16 0.80
CA LEU A 345 17.08 0.51 0.08
C LEU A 345 18.31 0.38 0.99
N PRO A 346 19.23 -0.55 0.71
CA PRO A 346 20.58 -0.51 1.27
C PRO A 346 21.21 0.86 1.00
N LYS A 347 21.90 1.44 1.98
CA LYS A 347 22.53 2.78 1.86
C LYS A 347 23.32 2.96 0.53
N PRO A 348 24.18 2.01 0.09
CA PRO A 348 24.90 2.17 -1.17
C PRO A 348 24.00 2.17 -2.42
N ALA A 349 22.86 1.49 -2.37
CA ALA A 349 21.88 1.49 -3.45
C ALA A 349 21.04 2.78 -3.43
N MET A 350 20.80 3.37 -2.25
CA MET A 350 20.06 4.63 -2.16
C MET A 350 20.74 5.76 -2.95
N ASP A 351 22.06 5.91 -2.84
CA ASP A 351 22.82 6.91 -3.60
C ASP A 351 22.70 6.73 -5.12
N LYS A 352 22.73 5.48 -5.59
CA LYS A 352 22.54 5.15 -7.01
C LYS A 352 21.11 5.45 -7.44
N PHE A 353 20.13 5.07 -6.62
CA PHE A 353 18.72 5.32 -6.86
C PHE A 353 18.43 6.81 -7.00
N THR A 354 18.98 7.67 -6.14
CA THR A 354 18.81 9.12 -6.24
C THR A 354 19.34 9.66 -7.58
N LYS A 355 20.47 9.13 -8.09
CA LYS A 355 21.03 9.52 -9.40
C LYS A 355 20.13 9.07 -10.55
N GLU A 356 19.65 7.83 -10.53
CA GLU A 356 18.69 7.31 -11.52
C GLU A 356 17.42 8.15 -11.54
N MET A 357 16.83 8.45 -10.37
CA MET A 357 15.62 9.27 -10.27
C MET A 357 15.84 10.70 -10.79
N ALA A 358 17.00 11.30 -10.53
CA ALA A 358 17.32 12.64 -11.02
C ALA A 358 17.34 12.71 -12.57
N PHE A 359 17.72 11.63 -13.25
CA PHE A 359 17.64 11.54 -14.72
C PHE A 359 16.18 11.63 -15.20
N TRP A 360 15.26 10.90 -14.56
CA TRP A 360 13.85 10.89 -14.94
C TRP A 360 13.13 12.21 -14.66
N LEU A 361 13.57 12.95 -13.64
CA LEU A 361 13.00 14.24 -13.25
C LEU A 361 13.70 15.44 -13.92
N LYS A 362 14.63 15.20 -14.85
CA LYS A 362 15.25 16.25 -15.65
C LYS A 362 14.36 16.59 -16.85
N LYS A 363 14.11 17.87 -17.05
CA LYS A 363 13.36 18.41 -18.18
C LYS A 363 14.18 18.39 -19.48
#